data_AF-A0A7X9JIV3-F1
#
_entry.id   AF-A0A7X9JIV3-F1
#
_cell.length_a   1.000
_cell.length_b   1.000
_cell.length_c   1.000
_cell.angle_alpha   90.00
_cell.angle_beta   90.00
_cell.angle_gamma   90.00
#
_symmetry.space_group_name_H-M   'P 1'
#
loop_
_entity.id
_entity.type
_entity.pdbx_description
1 polymer ?
#
loop_
_entity_poly.entity_id
_entity_poly.type
_entity_poly.pdbx_seq_one_letter_code
_entity_poly.pdbx_strand_id
1 'polypeptide(L)'
;KYYNLIGLANKLLSKDVSTIRPKETDLLALLETNTIDYIFLYKSVALQHHLRFITLPDSINLSNPKLANIYKTVSVEVNGAIPGEIKTEAGEPMIYGITIPTNSKNNKLAEVFVRYFLTKGLSILELNGQPTIVPSETSTYNNIPSRLKKYAKPKNEAIQ
;
A
#
# COMPACT_ATOMS: atom_id res chain seq x y z
N LYS A 1 16.10 7.44 -12.02
CA LYS A 1 15.93 8.92 -12.09
C LYS A 1 16.37 9.61 -10.79
N TYR A 2 15.74 9.33 -9.65
CA TYR A 2 16.00 10.03 -8.38
C TYR A 2 17.48 10.15 -7.96
N TYR A 3 18.21 9.02 -7.90
CA TYR A 3 19.61 9.01 -7.45
C TYR A 3 20.64 9.48 -8.49
N ASN A 4 20.20 9.81 -9.72
CA ASN A 4 21.10 10.13 -10.84
C ASN A 4 22.20 9.09 -11.12
N LEU A 5 21.97 7.82 -10.74
CA LEU A 5 22.88 6.71 -11.01
C LEU A 5 22.42 5.94 -12.25
N ILE A 6 23.20 6.07 -13.34
CA ILE A 6 22.94 5.38 -14.61
C ILE A 6 23.03 3.87 -14.39
N GLY A 7 22.03 3.14 -14.89
CA GLY A 7 21.96 1.68 -14.82
C GLY A 7 21.61 1.09 -13.44
N LEU A 8 21.33 1.92 -12.42
CA LEU A 8 20.99 1.42 -11.07
C LEU A 8 19.81 0.43 -11.09
N ALA A 9 18.74 0.74 -11.82
CA ALA A 9 17.58 -0.14 -11.91
C ALA A 9 17.96 -1.50 -12.50
N ASN A 10 18.72 -1.52 -13.61
CA ASN A 10 19.16 -2.77 -14.23
C ASN A 10 20.08 -3.58 -13.31
N LYS A 11 20.96 -2.93 -12.54
CA LYS A 11 21.80 -3.59 -11.53
C LYS A 11 20.99 -4.24 -10.40
N LEU A 12 19.90 -3.58 -9.97
CA LEU A 12 18.98 -4.15 -8.98
C LEU A 12 18.15 -5.29 -9.55
N LEU A 13 17.76 -5.19 -10.83
CA LEU A 13 16.97 -6.23 -11.52
C LEU A 13 17.81 -7.45 -11.90
N SER A 14 19.11 -7.29 -12.12
CA SER A 14 20.06 -8.40 -12.36
C SER A 14 20.43 -9.17 -11.09
N LYS A 15 19.62 -9.07 -10.03
CA LYS A 15 19.81 -9.78 -8.77
C LYS A 15 19.56 -11.29 -8.93
N ASP A 16 19.99 -12.08 -7.95
CA ASP A 16 19.67 -13.52 -7.92
C ASP A 16 18.16 -13.77 -7.73
N VAL A 17 17.56 -14.51 -8.66
CA VAL A 17 16.13 -14.83 -8.66
C VAL A 17 15.76 -16.04 -7.80
N SER A 18 16.74 -16.80 -7.28
CA SER A 18 16.50 -17.99 -6.42
C SER A 18 15.73 -17.68 -5.13
N THR A 19 15.82 -16.43 -4.67
CA THR A 19 15.19 -15.92 -3.45
C THR A 19 13.85 -15.24 -3.70
N ILE A 20 13.32 -15.24 -4.93
CA ILE A 20 11.96 -14.70 -5.17
C ILE A 20 10.94 -15.52 -4.38
N ARG A 21 10.03 -14.82 -3.70
CA ARG A 21 8.93 -15.42 -2.96
C ARG A 21 7.60 -14.81 -3.41
N PRO A 22 6.48 -15.54 -3.27
CA PRO A 22 5.16 -15.02 -3.61
C PRO A 22 4.73 -13.83 -2.74
N LYS A 23 5.22 -13.75 -1.49
CA LYS A 23 4.90 -12.68 -0.53
C LYS A 23 6.17 -12.13 0.10
N GLU A 24 6.17 -10.83 0.36
CA GLU A 24 7.31 -10.11 0.93
C GLU A 24 7.66 -10.59 2.35
N THR A 25 6.67 -11.02 3.14
CA THR A 25 6.86 -11.56 4.49
C THR A 25 7.61 -12.89 4.50
N ASP A 26 7.56 -13.65 3.41
CA ASP A 26 8.29 -14.93 3.29
C ASP A 26 9.80 -14.73 3.18
N LEU A 27 10.26 -13.49 2.97
CA LEU A 27 11.67 -13.13 2.93
C LEU A 27 12.26 -12.86 4.33
N LEU A 28 11.42 -12.71 5.36
CA LEU A 28 11.87 -12.34 6.72
C LEU A 28 12.84 -13.38 7.30
N ALA A 29 12.52 -14.67 7.17
CA ALA A 29 13.40 -15.73 7.64
C ALA A 29 14.78 -15.68 6.96
N LEU A 30 14.83 -15.38 5.66
CA LEU A 30 16.09 -15.28 4.90
C LEU A 30 16.92 -14.07 5.33
N LEU A 31 16.26 -12.96 5.71
CA LEU A 31 16.91 -11.79 6.27
C LEU A 31 17.49 -12.12 7.66
N GLU A 32 16.72 -12.76 8.53
CA GLU A 32 17.12 -13.12 9.89
C GLU A 32 18.27 -14.14 9.93
N THR A 33 18.32 -15.05 8.96
CA THR A 33 19.42 -16.02 8.81
C THR A 33 20.62 -15.46 8.04
N ASN A 34 20.62 -14.17 7.70
CA ASN A 34 21.64 -13.52 6.85
C ASN A 34 21.87 -14.22 5.50
N THR A 35 20.84 -14.90 4.98
CA THR A 35 20.85 -15.44 3.62
C THR A 35 20.64 -14.33 2.59
N ILE A 36 19.99 -13.23 2.98
CA ILE A 36 19.84 -12.00 2.20
C ILE A 36 20.16 -10.81 3.11
N ASP A 37 20.90 -9.83 2.61
CA ASP A 37 21.28 -8.65 3.40
C ASP A 37 20.19 -7.57 3.49
N TYR A 38 19.39 -7.40 2.43
CA TYR A 38 18.35 -6.38 2.32
C TYR A 38 17.12 -6.90 1.58
N ILE A 39 15.95 -6.46 2.02
CA ILE A 39 14.66 -6.71 1.37
C ILE A 39 13.88 -5.40 1.24
N PHE A 40 13.06 -5.28 0.19
CA PHE A 40 12.06 -4.23 0.12
C PHE A 40 10.83 -4.64 0.92
N LEU A 41 10.43 -3.80 1.87
CA LEU A 41 9.37 -4.12 2.82
C LEU A 41 8.59 -2.86 3.22
N TYR A 42 7.33 -3.03 3.58
CA TYR A 42 6.54 -1.97 4.20
C TYR A 42 7.14 -1.59 5.56
N LYS A 43 7.15 -0.29 5.87
CA LYS A 43 7.62 0.24 7.16
C LYS A 43 6.91 -0.41 8.35
N SER A 44 5.62 -0.68 8.23
CA SER A 44 4.83 -1.33 9.29
C SER A 44 5.37 -2.72 9.65
N VAL A 45 5.69 -3.55 8.65
CA VAL A 45 6.23 -4.89 8.88
C VAL A 45 7.63 -4.81 9.47
N ALA A 46 8.47 -3.88 8.99
CA ALA A 46 9.79 -3.65 9.58
C ALA A 46 9.71 -3.28 11.07
N LEU A 47 8.75 -2.42 11.46
CA LEU A 47 8.52 -2.05 12.86
C LEU A 47 7.99 -3.22 13.70
N GLN A 48 7.06 -4.00 13.17
CA GLN A 48 6.47 -5.17 13.85
C GLN A 48 7.51 -6.27 14.11
N HIS A 49 8.50 -6.42 13.22
CA HIS A 49 9.60 -7.38 13.36
C HIS A 49 10.88 -6.78 13.96
N HIS A 50 10.81 -5.55 14.48
CA HIS A 50 11.96 -4.85 15.08
C HIS A 50 13.21 -4.78 14.17
N LEU A 51 13.00 -4.71 12.86
CA LEU A 51 14.08 -4.66 11.88
C LEU A 51 14.68 -3.27 11.78
N ARG A 52 15.98 -3.22 11.47
CA ARG A 52 16.63 -1.99 10.99
C ARG A 52 16.20 -1.74 9.55
N PHE A 53 15.93 -0.48 9.20
CA PHE A 53 15.53 -0.11 7.85
C PHE A 53 16.12 1.22 7.41
N ILE A 54 16.25 1.39 6.10
CA ILE A 54 16.61 2.65 5.47
C ILE A 54 15.33 3.29 4.94
N THR A 55 15.06 4.53 5.35
CA THR A 55 13.91 5.26 4.84
C THR A 55 14.22 5.78 3.44
N LEU A 56 13.45 5.30 2.45
CA LEU A 56 13.54 5.80 1.09
C LEU A 56 12.82 7.17 0.97
N PRO A 57 13.29 8.08 0.11
CA PRO A 57 12.65 9.37 -0.12
C PRO A 57 11.20 9.26 -0.63
N ASP A 58 10.36 10.21 -0.26
CA ASP A 58 8.93 10.25 -0.63
C ASP A 58 8.69 10.06 -2.12
N SER A 59 9.53 10.63 -2.98
CA SER A 59 9.37 10.53 -4.45
C SER A 59 9.57 9.13 -5.03
N ILE A 60 10.06 8.17 -4.24
CA ILE A 60 10.29 6.78 -4.69
C ILE A 60 9.71 5.71 -3.75
N ASN A 61 9.19 6.09 -2.58
CA ASN A 61 8.73 5.13 -1.56
C ASN A 61 7.21 4.87 -1.58
N LEU A 62 6.47 5.50 -2.50
CA LEU A 62 5.02 5.37 -2.68
C LEU A 62 4.15 5.80 -1.48
N SER A 63 4.71 6.49 -0.49
CA SER A 63 3.98 6.82 0.75
C SER A 63 3.19 8.13 0.72
N ASN A 64 3.48 9.05 -0.22
CA ASN A 64 2.94 10.40 -0.22
C ASN A 64 1.88 10.59 -1.33
N PRO A 65 0.59 10.70 -1.00
CA PRO A 65 -0.49 10.83 -2.00
C PRO A 65 -0.32 12.00 -2.96
N LYS A 66 0.36 13.08 -2.54
CA LYS A 66 0.61 14.27 -3.37
C LYS A 66 1.59 14.00 -4.53
N LEU A 67 2.33 12.89 -4.46
CA LEU A 67 3.32 12.49 -5.47
C LEU A 67 2.79 11.42 -6.44
N ALA A 68 1.47 11.18 -6.47
CA ALA A 68 0.84 10.23 -7.40
C ALA A 68 1.28 10.44 -8.86
N ASN A 69 1.45 11.69 -9.30
CA ASN A 69 1.91 12.01 -10.65
C ASN A 69 3.36 11.60 -10.92
N ILE A 70 4.21 11.51 -9.88
CA ILE A 70 5.58 11.00 -10.01
C ILE A 70 5.55 9.48 -10.03
N TYR A 71 4.78 8.86 -9.15
CA TYR A 71 4.69 7.40 -9.04
C TYR A 71 4.18 6.76 -10.33
N LYS A 72 3.17 7.36 -10.97
CA LYS A 72 2.60 6.87 -12.24
C LYS A 72 3.55 6.90 -13.44
N THR A 73 4.75 7.49 -13.29
CA THR A 73 5.75 7.54 -14.38
C THR A 73 6.47 6.21 -14.60
N VAL A 74 6.26 5.23 -13.72
CA VAL A 74 6.79 3.88 -13.85
C VAL A 74 5.66 2.87 -13.77
N SER A 75 5.83 1.77 -14.48
CA SER A 75 4.89 0.64 -14.46
C SER A 75 5.63 -0.68 -14.54
N VAL A 76 4.97 -1.74 -14.10
CA VAL A 76 5.45 -3.12 -14.18
C VAL A 76 4.39 -4.01 -14.83
N GLU A 77 4.82 -5.03 -15.55
CA GLU A 77 3.93 -6.07 -16.05
C GLU A 77 3.86 -7.22 -15.04
N VAL A 78 2.65 -7.62 -14.70
CA VAL A 78 2.35 -8.71 -13.76
C VAL A 78 1.37 -9.68 -14.41
N ASN A 79 1.33 -10.92 -13.92
CA ASN A 79 0.33 -11.87 -14.35
C ASN A 79 -1.08 -11.40 -13.95
N GLY A 80 -2.03 -11.49 -14.88
CA GLY A 80 -3.44 -11.19 -14.66
C GLY A 80 -4.18 -12.30 -13.91
N ALA A 81 -5.50 -12.23 -13.93
CA ALA A 81 -6.36 -13.18 -13.21
C ALA A 81 -6.45 -14.54 -13.92
N ILE A 82 -6.21 -14.56 -15.23
CA ILE A 82 -6.30 -15.76 -16.07
C ILE A 82 -4.89 -16.15 -16.54
N PRO A 83 -4.55 -17.45 -16.64
CA PRO A 83 -3.26 -17.88 -17.17
C PRO A 83 -2.95 -17.26 -18.54
N GLY A 84 -1.77 -16.65 -18.68
CA GLY A 84 -1.31 -15.98 -19.90
C GLY A 84 -1.78 -14.53 -20.06
N GLU A 85 -2.67 -14.03 -19.19
CA GLU A 85 -3.01 -12.62 -19.13
C GLU A 85 -1.85 -11.83 -18.51
N ILE A 86 -1.48 -10.70 -19.13
CA ILE A 86 -0.53 -9.74 -18.59
C ILE A 86 -1.27 -8.45 -18.26
N LYS A 87 -1.04 -7.93 -17.07
CA LYS A 87 -1.59 -6.66 -16.60
C LYS A 87 -0.45 -5.68 -16.35
N THR A 88 -0.58 -4.46 -16.83
CA THR A 88 0.33 -3.37 -16.49
C THR A 88 -0.17 -2.66 -15.23
N GLU A 89 0.66 -2.64 -14.19
CA GLU A 89 0.41 -1.89 -12.95
C GLU A 89 1.30 -0.64 -12.93
N ALA A 90 0.68 0.54 -12.87
CA ALA A 90 1.40 1.80 -12.70
C ALA A 90 1.67 2.08 -11.21
N GLY A 91 2.78 2.75 -10.90
CA GLY A 91 3.06 3.17 -9.53
C GLY A 91 1.99 4.13 -9.00
N GLU A 92 1.49 3.86 -7.80
CA GLU A 92 0.49 4.70 -7.12
C GLU A 92 0.80 4.81 -5.63
N PRO A 93 0.25 5.83 -4.92
CA PRO A 93 0.38 5.91 -3.48
C PRO A 93 -0.22 4.68 -2.79
N MET A 94 0.52 4.09 -1.86
CA MET A 94 0.10 2.91 -1.08
C MET A 94 -0.89 3.33 0.01
N ILE A 95 -2.19 3.31 -0.31
CA ILE A 95 -3.28 3.70 0.60
C ILE A 95 -4.19 2.50 0.86
N TYR A 96 -4.37 2.13 2.12
CA TYR A 96 -5.33 1.08 2.50
C TYR A 96 -6.77 1.60 2.45
N GLY A 97 -7.63 0.87 1.74
CA GLY A 97 -9.07 1.09 1.69
C GLY A 97 -9.84 0.10 2.57
N ILE A 98 -11.01 0.50 3.06
CA ILE A 98 -11.97 -0.36 3.73
C ILE A 98 -13.35 -0.18 3.08
N THR A 99 -14.09 -1.27 2.90
CA THR A 99 -15.42 -1.26 2.29
C THR A 99 -16.37 -2.23 2.99
N ILE A 100 -17.67 -1.97 2.87
CA ILE A 100 -18.73 -2.93 3.19
C ILE A 100 -19.21 -3.49 1.85
N PRO A 101 -18.99 -4.79 1.56
CA PRO A 101 -19.47 -5.40 0.32
C PRO A 101 -20.99 -5.25 0.18
N THR A 102 -21.46 -4.99 -1.04
CA THR A 102 -22.90 -4.79 -1.32
C THR A 102 -23.75 -6.02 -1.01
N ASN A 103 -23.16 -7.22 -1.06
CA ASN A 103 -23.78 -8.49 -0.72
C ASN A 103 -23.53 -8.94 0.74
N SER A 104 -23.14 -8.03 1.63
CA SER A 104 -22.91 -8.35 3.04
C SER A 104 -24.19 -8.90 3.69
N LYS A 105 -24.09 -10.12 4.23
CA LYS A 105 -25.20 -10.81 4.92
C LYS A 105 -25.62 -10.10 6.22
N ASN A 106 -24.77 -9.23 6.76
CA ASN A 106 -25.06 -8.48 7.98
C ASN A 106 -24.52 -7.04 7.91
N ASN A 107 -25.19 -6.23 7.09
CA ASN A 107 -24.83 -4.81 6.90
C ASN A 107 -24.78 -4.01 8.21
N LYS A 108 -25.68 -4.31 9.16
CA LYS A 108 -25.73 -3.60 10.45
C LYS A 108 -24.45 -3.83 11.26
N LEU A 109 -24.00 -5.08 11.40
CA LEU A 109 -22.74 -5.39 12.09
C LEU A 109 -21.52 -4.89 11.32
N ALA A 110 -21.54 -4.96 9.98
CA ALA A 110 -20.47 -4.41 9.15
C ALA A 110 -20.30 -2.90 9.38
N GLU A 111 -21.39 -2.13 9.42
CA GLU A 111 -21.33 -0.69 9.74
C GLU A 111 -20.80 -0.44 11.15
N VAL A 112 -21.19 -1.26 12.13
CA VAL A 112 -20.65 -1.18 13.50
C VAL A 112 -19.14 -1.42 13.52
N PHE A 113 -18.65 -2.43 12.78
CA PHE A 113 -17.23 -2.72 12.68
C PHE A 113 -16.46 -1.59 12.00
N VAL A 114 -16.92 -1.10 10.84
CA VAL A 114 -16.27 0.01 10.13
C VAL A 114 -16.24 1.26 11.00
N ARG A 115 -17.32 1.54 11.75
CA ARG A 115 -17.34 2.64 12.73
C ARG A 115 -16.30 2.44 13.84
N TYR A 116 -16.17 1.23 14.37
CA TYR A 116 -15.14 0.92 15.38
C TYR A 116 -13.73 1.11 14.81
N PHE A 117 -13.48 0.59 13.60
CA PHE A 117 -12.22 0.72 12.89
C PHE A 117 -11.84 2.20 12.71
N LEU A 118 -12.76 3.03 12.20
CA LEU A 118 -12.56 4.46 11.94
C LEU A 118 -12.57 5.36 13.19
N THR A 119 -12.72 4.80 14.39
CA THR A 119 -12.70 5.56 15.65
C THR A 119 -11.60 5.08 16.58
N LYS A 120 -11.66 3.81 16.99
CA LYS A 120 -10.71 3.20 17.92
C LYS A 120 -9.59 2.47 17.19
N GLY A 121 -9.92 1.82 16.07
CA GLY A 121 -8.97 1.03 15.28
C GLY A 121 -7.82 1.85 14.69
N LEU A 122 -8.05 3.10 14.31
CA LEU A 122 -7.02 3.99 13.74
C LEU A 122 -5.77 4.10 14.64
N SER A 123 -5.96 4.22 15.96
CA SER A 123 -4.83 4.27 16.91
C SER A 123 -3.99 2.98 16.91
N ILE A 124 -4.62 1.83 16.67
CA ILE A 124 -3.94 0.54 16.58
C ILE A 124 -3.07 0.49 15.32
N LEU A 125 -3.55 1.04 14.20
CA LEU A 125 -2.78 1.13 12.95
C LEU A 125 -1.54 2.02 13.13
N GLU A 126 -1.70 3.20 13.73
CA GLU A 126 -0.59 4.13 14.00
C GLU A 126 0.49 3.46 14.87
N LEU A 127 0.08 2.76 15.94
CA LEU A 127 0.99 1.99 16.80
C LEU A 127 1.74 0.87 16.05
N ASN A 128 1.16 0.37 14.96
CA ASN A 128 1.75 -0.63 14.07
C ASN A 128 2.48 0.00 12.87
N GLY A 129 2.75 1.31 12.90
CA GLY A 129 3.51 1.99 11.88
C GLY A 129 2.75 2.22 10.57
N GLN A 130 1.41 2.25 10.63
CA GLN A 130 0.52 2.53 9.52
C GLN A 130 -0.18 3.88 9.72
N PRO A 131 0.34 4.96 9.13
CA PRO A 131 -0.28 6.29 9.22
C PRO A 131 -1.69 6.32 8.67
N THR A 132 -2.54 7.10 9.31
CA THR A 132 -3.95 7.23 8.98
C THR A 132 -4.24 8.53 8.22
N ILE A 133 -5.19 8.47 7.29
CA ILE A 133 -5.54 9.61 6.41
C ILE A 133 -7.03 9.97 6.52
N VAL A 134 -7.62 9.82 7.71
CA VAL A 134 -9.05 10.05 7.95
C VAL A 134 -9.28 11.51 8.38
N PRO A 135 -10.24 12.24 7.78
CA PRO A 135 -11.15 11.80 6.71
C PRO A 135 -10.47 11.67 5.35
N SER A 136 -10.71 10.53 4.68
CA SER A 136 -10.06 10.17 3.40
C SER A 136 -10.93 10.47 2.18
N GLU A 137 -10.29 10.72 1.05
CA GLU A 137 -10.99 10.93 -0.22
C GLU A 137 -11.53 9.60 -0.78
N THR A 138 -12.71 9.66 -1.41
CA THR A 138 -13.32 8.50 -2.07
C THR A 138 -14.23 8.94 -3.22
N SER A 139 -14.22 8.16 -4.30
CA SER A 139 -15.14 8.33 -5.44
C SER A 139 -16.54 7.83 -5.14
N THR A 140 -16.74 7.05 -4.07
CA THR A 140 -18.02 6.43 -3.71
C THR A 140 -18.70 7.12 -2.52
N TYR A 141 -18.36 8.39 -2.25
CA TYR A 141 -18.83 9.14 -1.08
C TYR A 141 -20.36 9.11 -0.90
N ASN A 142 -21.09 9.23 -2.00
CA ASN A 142 -22.56 9.24 -1.98
C ASN A 142 -23.17 7.91 -1.53
N ASN A 143 -22.45 6.80 -1.70
CA ASN A 143 -22.88 5.46 -1.32
C ASN A 143 -22.55 5.11 0.14
N ILE A 144 -21.82 5.97 0.85
CA ILE A 144 -21.44 5.73 2.24
C ILE A 144 -22.66 5.97 3.16
N PRO A 145 -22.96 5.05 4.11
CA PRO A 145 -23.99 5.27 5.12
C PRO A 145 -23.80 6.61 5.85
N SER A 146 -24.88 7.36 6.07
CA SER A 146 -24.81 8.74 6.59
C SER A 146 -23.96 8.88 7.87
N ARG A 147 -23.97 7.86 8.75
CA ARG A 147 -23.19 7.84 10.00
C ARG A 147 -21.68 7.72 9.80
N LEU A 148 -21.25 7.19 8.65
CA LEU A 148 -19.85 7.01 8.30
C LEU A 148 -19.30 8.13 7.40
N LYS A 149 -20.17 8.95 6.77
CA LYS A 149 -19.77 10.03 5.86
C LYS A 149 -18.79 11.04 6.48
N LYS A 150 -18.81 11.24 7.79
CA LYS A 150 -17.86 12.15 8.48
C LYS A 150 -16.40 11.68 8.46
N TYR A 151 -16.15 10.40 8.15
CA TYR A 151 -14.80 9.83 8.03
C TYR A 151 -14.28 9.80 6.60
N ALA A 152 -15.04 10.37 5.65
CA ALA A 152 -14.68 10.43 4.26
C ALA A 152 -14.93 11.83 3.70
N LYS A 153 -14.35 12.11 2.54
CA LYS A 153 -14.59 13.30 1.73
C LYS A 153 -14.83 12.86 0.28
N PRO A 154 -15.70 13.55 -0.48
CA PRO A 154 -15.77 13.34 -1.91
C PRO A 154 -14.38 13.62 -2.51
N LYS A 155 -13.93 12.76 -3.42
CA LYS A 155 -12.73 13.05 -4.20
C LYS A 155 -13.05 14.24 -5.10
N ASN A 156 -12.34 15.35 -4.94
CA ASN A 156 -12.45 16.46 -5.87
C ASN A 156 -11.84 16.00 -7.18
N GLU A 157 -12.68 15.75 -8.19
CA GLU A 157 -12.23 15.76 -9.57
C GLU A 157 -11.84 17.20 -9.87
N ALA A 158 -10.57 17.55 -9.63
CA ALA A 158 -10.00 18.70 -10.29
C ALA A 158 -10.16 18.42 -11.79
N ILE A 159 -11.04 19.21 -12.42
CA ILE A 159 -11.23 19.27 -13.87
C ILE A 159 -9.82 19.22 -14.50
N GLN A 160 -9.53 18.13 -15.21
CA GLN A 160 -8.33 18.01 -16.03
C GLN A 160 -8.43 18.98 -17.21
#